data_AF-A0A9X9ABA8-F1
#
_entry.id   AF-A0A9X9ABA8-F1
#
_cell.length_a   1.000
_cell.length_b   1.000
_cell.length_c   1.000
_cell.angle_alpha   90.00
_cell.angle_beta   90.00
_cell.angle_gamma   90.00
#
_symmetry.space_group_name_H-M   'P 1'
#
loop_
_entity.id
_entity.type
_entity.pdbx_description
1 polymer ?
#
loop_
_entity_poly.entity_id
_entity_poly.type
_entity_poly.pdbx_seq_one_letter_code
_entity_poly.pdbx_strand_id
1 'polypeptide(L)'
;LKELVETKLFSHLPYLQMSEERLLKATQYKWDSFETDIEAWAFFLYCIGEEHPSVFLRQWKFSNKKIKDIVAVLLTIRTRKEKDWDTVLLYKTGIHIAEMAERVYEAMIERYDPTSVERVQSMFHALPIQERQEMNVTGNDLLNWANKKPGPWVAEMLQKIEEAIVQGNVVNEKERIREWLQGCNLL
;
A
#
# COMPACT_ATOMS: atom_id res chain seq x y z
N LEU A 1 12.06 -23.60 -1.72
CA LEU A 1 12.49 -23.06 -3.04
C LEU A 1 13.69 -23.80 -3.63
N LYS A 2 14.76 -24.08 -2.86
CA LYS A 2 15.96 -24.77 -3.37
C LYS A 2 15.63 -26.09 -4.08
N GLU A 3 14.88 -26.97 -3.42
CA GLU A 3 14.42 -28.23 -4.00
C GLU A 3 13.56 -28.03 -5.27
N LEU A 4 12.74 -26.97 -5.32
CA LEU A 4 11.91 -26.66 -6.50
C LEU A 4 12.77 -26.39 -7.75
N VAL A 5 13.91 -25.71 -7.56
CA VAL A 5 14.87 -25.42 -8.63
C VAL A 5 15.68 -26.67 -8.99
N GLU A 6 16.25 -27.36 -8.01
CA GLU A 6 17.07 -28.57 -8.21
C GLU A 6 16.31 -29.70 -8.93
N THR A 7 15.03 -29.86 -8.61
CA THR A 7 14.16 -30.88 -9.24
C THR A 7 13.52 -30.41 -10.55
N LYS A 8 13.71 -29.15 -10.96
CA LYS A 8 13.06 -28.51 -12.11
C LYS A 8 11.53 -28.52 -12.07
N LEU A 9 10.92 -28.76 -10.91
CA LEU A 9 9.47 -28.78 -10.73
C LEU A 9 8.83 -27.42 -11.09
N PHE A 10 9.56 -26.31 -10.96
CA PHE A 10 9.07 -24.98 -11.37
C PHE A 10 8.61 -24.93 -12.83
N SER A 11 9.19 -25.74 -13.73
CA SER A 11 8.80 -25.77 -15.14
C SER A 11 7.37 -26.27 -15.38
N HIS A 12 6.82 -27.02 -14.43
CA HIS A 12 5.45 -27.52 -14.47
C HIS A 12 4.44 -26.61 -13.77
N LEU A 13 4.91 -25.55 -13.11
CA LEU A 13 4.07 -24.61 -12.38
C LEU A 13 3.64 -23.44 -13.28
N PRO A 14 2.42 -22.89 -13.11
CA PRO A 14 1.95 -21.78 -13.94
C PRO A 14 2.87 -20.57 -13.86
N TYR A 15 3.29 -20.06 -15.01
CA TYR A 15 4.10 -18.84 -15.18
C TYR A 15 5.51 -18.87 -14.55
N LEU A 16 6.07 -20.05 -14.27
CA LEU A 16 7.42 -20.17 -13.72
C LEU A 16 8.46 -20.74 -14.69
N GLN A 17 8.05 -21.10 -15.92
CA GLN A 17 8.89 -21.77 -16.92
C GLN A 17 10.19 -21.02 -17.23
N MET A 18 10.16 -19.69 -17.20
CA MET A 18 11.30 -18.83 -17.54
C MET A 18 11.95 -18.17 -16.31
N SER A 19 11.61 -18.64 -15.11
CA SER A 19 11.99 -17.98 -13.86
C SER A 19 13.17 -18.63 -13.14
N GLU A 20 13.86 -19.61 -13.75
CA GLU A 20 14.92 -20.40 -13.09
C GLU A 20 16.01 -19.54 -12.42
N GLU A 21 16.62 -18.59 -13.15
CA GLU A 21 17.67 -17.73 -12.61
C GLU A 21 17.15 -16.88 -11.44
N ARG A 22 15.93 -16.36 -11.56
CA ARG A 22 15.31 -15.53 -10.52
C ARG A 22 14.91 -16.36 -9.30
N LEU A 23 14.43 -17.58 -9.51
CA LEU A 23 14.14 -18.54 -8.45
C LEU A 23 15.43 -18.92 -7.71
N LEU A 24 16.53 -19.14 -8.43
CA LEU A 24 17.82 -19.43 -7.81
C LEU A 24 18.28 -18.25 -6.93
N LYS A 25 18.18 -17.01 -7.42
CA LYS A 25 18.44 -15.82 -6.59
C LYS A 25 17.50 -15.76 -5.39
N ALA A 26 16.22 -16.08 -5.56
CA ALA A 26 15.23 -16.11 -4.48
C ALA A 26 15.60 -17.09 -3.36
N THR A 27 16.34 -18.17 -3.65
CA THR A 27 16.80 -19.13 -2.62
C THR A 27 17.86 -18.58 -1.68
N GLN A 28 18.49 -17.45 -2.02
CA GLN A 28 19.55 -16.84 -1.21
C GLN A 28 18.99 -16.02 -0.05
N TYR A 29 17.73 -15.60 -0.14
CA TYR A 29 17.07 -14.82 0.90
C TYR A 29 16.58 -15.69 2.06
N LYS A 30 16.41 -15.06 3.23
CA LYS A 30 15.75 -15.68 4.39
C LYS A 30 14.24 -15.54 4.26
N TRP A 31 13.54 -16.67 4.29
CA TRP A 31 12.08 -16.73 4.16
C TRP A 31 11.36 -16.88 5.51
N ASP A 32 12.09 -17.16 6.57
CA ASP A 32 11.55 -17.46 7.91
C ASP A 32 11.04 -16.22 8.65
N SER A 33 11.26 -15.02 8.10
CA SER A 33 10.84 -13.74 8.69
C SER A 33 9.40 -13.35 8.34
N PHE A 34 8.74 -14.06 7.43
CA PHE A 34 7.36 -13.74 7.04
C PHE A 34 6.36 -14.34 8.03
N GLU A 35 5.48 -13.50 8.54
CA GLU A 35 4.40 -13.89 9.46
C GLU A 35 3.21 -14.50 8.72
N THR A 36 3.05 -14.14 7.45
CA THR A 36 1.90 -14.57 6.63
C THR A 36 2.32 -15.08 5.27
N ASP A 37 1.46 -15.91 4.67
CA ASP A 37 1.68 -16.35 3.29
C ASP A 37 1.51 -15.22 2.27
N ILE A 38 0.76 -14.15 2.60
CA ILE A 38 0.63 -12.96 1.76
C ILE A 38 1.99 -12.27 1.59
N GLU A 39 2.75 -12.11 2.68
CA GLU A 39 4.10 -11.54 2.66
C GLU A 39 5.04 -12.40 1.82
N ALA A 40 5.04 -13.71 2.06
CA ALA A 40 5.84 -14.65 1.29
C ALA A 40 5.51 -14.60 -0.21
N TRP A 41 4.22 -14.56 -0.58
CA TRP A 41 3.82 -14.43 -1.99
C TRP A 41 4.20 -13.09 -2.59
N ALA A 42 4.04 -11.98 -1.88
CA ALA A 42 4.44 -10.67 -2.36
C ALA A 42 5.95 -10.61 -2.61
N PHE A 43 6.74 -11.13 -1.67
CA PHE A 43 8.19 -11.23 -1.81
C PHE A 43 8.60 -12.15 -2.96
N PHE A 44 7.93 -13.29 -3.11
CA PHE A 44 8.15 -14.21 -4.22
C PHE A 44 7.92 -13.54 -5.58
N LEU A 45 6.79 -12.85 -5.75
CA LEU A 45 6.47 -12.12 -6.98
C LEU A 45 7.48 -11.00 -7.26
N TYR A 46 7.99 -10.36 -6.20
CA TYR A 46 9.09 -9.41 -6.32
C TYR A 46 10.37 -10.09 -6.83
N CYS A 47 10.80 -11.20 -6.23
CA CYS A 47 12.01 -11.92 -6.64
C CYS A 47 11.96 -12.40 -8.09
N ILE A 48 10.81 -12.91 -8.54
CA ILE A 48 10.65 -13.38 -9.93
C ILE A 48 10.38 -12.25 -10.93
N GLY A 49 10.26 -11.00 -10.46
CA GLY A 49 10.02 -9.84 -11.32
C GLY A 49 8.69 -9.89 -12.06
N GLU A 50 7.61 -10.35 -11.41
CA GLU A 50 6.30 -10.50 -12.05
C GLU A 50 5.64 -9.14 -12.31
N GLU A 51 5.33 -8.82 -13.57
CA GLU A 51 4.74 -7.54 -13.97
C GLU A 51 3.20 -7.55 -13.90
N HIS A 52 2.57 -8.73 -13.97
CA HIS A 52 1.11 -8.91 -13.97
C HIS A 52 0.64 -9.80 -12.80
N PRO A 53 0.89 -9.38 -11.53
CA PRO A 53 0.70 -10.22 -10.35
C PRO A 53 -0.74 -10.72 -10.17
N SER A 54 -1.75 -9.93 -10.54
CA SER A 54 -3.15 -10.38 -10.46
C SER A 54 -3.46 -11.52 -11.44
N VAL A 55 -2.86 -11.52 -12.64
CA VAL A 55 -3.04 -12.60 -13.62
C VAL A 55 -2.33 -13.85 -13.15
N PHE A 56 -1.08 -13.69 -12.68
CA PHE A 56 -0.31 -14.76 -12.07
C PHE A 56 -1.13 -15.45 -10.96
N LEU A 57 -1.54 -14.71 -9.93
CA LEU A 57 -2.19 -15.26 -8.74
C LEU A 57 -3.56 -15.91 -9.02
N ARG A 58 -4.26 -15.49 -10.10
CA ARG A 58 -5.49 -16.15 -10.53
C ARG A 58 -5.25 -17.56 -11.05
N GLN A 59 -4.16 -17.82 -11.75
CA GLN A 59 -3.81 -19.18 -12.19
C GLN A 59 -3.45 -20.09 -11.01
N TRP A 60 -3.01 -19.50 -9.91
CA TRP A 60 -2.76 -20.18 -8.64
C TRP A 60 -4.02 -20.31 -7.76
N LYS A 61 -5.21 -19.94 -8.29
CA LYS A 61 -6.53 -20.12 -7.67
C LYS A 61 -6.71 -19.44 -6.30
N PHE A 62 -6.02 -18.34 -6.05
CA PHE A 62 -6.21 -17.55 -4.83
C PHE A 62 -7.55 -16.80 -4.83
N SER A 63 -8.07 -16.52 -3.64
CA SER A 63 -9.29 -15.70 -3.47
C SER A 63 -9.03 -14.25 -3.89
N ASN A 64 -10.07 -13.55 -4.35
CA ASN A 64 -9.94 -12.14 -4.77
C ASN A 64 -9.38 -11.23 -3.66
N LYS A 65 -9.78 -11.46 -2.41
CA LYS A 65 -9.24 -10.72 -1.25
C LYS A 65 -7.74 -10.94 -1.12
N LYS A 66 -7.29 -12.21 -1.14
CA LYS A 66 -5.86 -12.54 -1.02
C LYS A 66 -5.04 -12.00 -2.18
N ILE A 67 -5.58 -12.06 -3.41
CA ILE A 67 -4.95 -11.43 -4.58
C ILE A 67 -4.76 -9.94 -4.36
N LYS A 68 -5.80 -9.24 -3.89
CA LYS A 68 -5.74 -7.80 -3.60
C LYS A 68 -4.66 -7.49 -2.57
N ASP A 69 -4.61 -8.26 -1.47
CA ASP A 69 -3.66 -8.02 -0.38
C ASP A 69 -2.21 -8.30 -0.84
N ILE A 70 -1.94 -9.41 -1.55
CA ILE A 70 -0.60 -9.71 -2.10
C ILE A 70 -0.16 -8.61 -3.07
N VAL A 71 -1.04 -8.17 -3.96
CA VAL A 71 -0.72 -7.11 -4.94
C VAL A 71 -0.47 -5.79 -4.23
N ALA A 72 -1.25 -5.45 -3.19
CA ALA A 72 -1.03 -4.25 -2.41
C ALA A 72 0.35 -4.27 -1.75
N VAL A 73 0.72 -5.34 -1.05
CA VAL A 73 2.06 -5.49 -0.46
C VAL A 73 3.16 -5.39 -1.52
N LEU A 74 3.02 -6.09 -2.66
CA LEU A 74 4.00 -6.05 -3.76
C LEU A 74 4.20 -4.64 -4.33
N LEU A 75 3.13 -3.87 -4.53
CA LEU A 75 3.23 -2.50 -5.04
C LEU A 75 3.82 -1.56 -3.99
N THR A 76 3.48 -1.75 -2.72
CA THR A 76 4.02 -0.98 -1.61
C THR A 76 5.52 -1.22 -1.45
N ILE A 77 6.01 -2.45 -1.48
CA ILE A 77 7.45 -2.74 -1.36
C ILE A 77 8.27 -2.21 -2.55
N ARG A 78 7.69 -2.19 -3.76
CA ARG A 78 8.32 -1.55 -4.93
C ARG A 78 8.51 -0.06 -4.69
N THR A 79 7.49 0.61 -4.18
CA THR A 79 7.55 2.03 -3.83
C THR A 79 8.53 2.28 -2.67
N ARG A 80 8.48 1.44 -1.64
CA ARG A 80 9.32 1.54 -0.43
C ARG A 80 10.82 1.36 -0.72
N LYS A 81 11.15 0.62 -1.77
CA LYS A 81 12.53 0.48 -2.28
C LYS A 81 13.06 1.78 -2.88
N GLU A 82 12.19 2.61 -3.45
CA GLU A 82 12.56 3.86 -4.12
C GLU A 82 12.53 5.06 -3.16
N LYS A 83 11.68 5.01 -2.12
CA LYS A 83 11.56 6.08 -1.12
C LYS A 83 11.15 5.55 0.26
N ASP A 84 11.43 6.33 1.29
CA ASP A 84 10.95 6.05 2.64
C ASP A 84 9.44 6.29 2.80
N TRP A 85 8.88 5.87 3.93
CA TRP A 85 7.51 6.16 4.28
C TRP A 85 7.27 7.66 4.38
N ASP A 86 6.20 8.12 3.72
CA ASP A 86 5.63 9.45 3.90
C ASP A 86 4.15 9.34 4.27
N THR A 87 3.55 10.45 4.70
CA THR A 87 2.17 10.47 5.17
C THR A 87 1.18 9.99 4.10
N VAL A 88 1.42 10.36 2.84
CA VAL A 88 0.57 10.01 1.70
C VAL A 88 0.64 8.52 1.40
N LEU A 89 1.84 7.95 1.40
CA LEU A 89 2.05 6.52 1.16
C LEU A 89 1.44 5.69 2.28
N LEU A 90 1.67 6.06 3.54
CA LEU A 90 1.09 5.38 4.70
C LEU A 90 -0.44 5.41 4.67
N TYR A 91 -1.03 6.58 4.46
CA TYR A 91 -2.47 6.74 4.39
C TYR A 91 -3.10 5.89 3.29
N LYS A 92 -2.55 5.95 2.06
CA LYS A 92 -3.07 5.17 0.91
C LYS A 92 -2.89 3.66 1.09
N THR A 93 -1.83 3.25 1.79
CA THR A 93 -1.51 1.83 2.00
C THR A 93 -2.41 1.22 3.07
N GLY A 94 -2.69 1.97 4.15
CA GLY A 94 -3.36 1.46 5.33
C GLY A 94 -2.42 0.60 6.19
N ILE A 95 -2.70 0.56 7.50
CA ILE A 95 -1.76 0.00 8.48
C ILE A 95 -1.41 -1.46 8.23
N HIS A 96 -2.40 -2.34 7.99
CA HIS A 96 -2.14 -3.77 7.81
C HIS A 96 -1.22 -4.07 6.64
N ILE A 97 -1.42 -3.42 5.48
CA ILE A 97 -0.54 -3.61 4.32
C ILE A 97 0.84 -2.98 4.58
N ALA A 98 0.90 -1.87 5.31
CA ALA A 98 2.15 -1.19 5.62
C ALA A 98 3.07 -2.04 6.52
N GLU A 99 2.52 -2.68 7.55
CA GLU A 99 3.25 -3.61 8.42
C GLU A 99 3.83 -4.80 7.64
N MET A 100 3.01 -5.42 6.79
CA MET A 100 3.42 -6.54 5.94
C MET A 100 4.51 -6.12 4.95
N ALA A 101 4.33 -4.95 4.33
CA ALA A 101 5.31 -4.41 3.40
C ALA A 101 6.64 -4.07 4.09
N GLU A 102 6.62 -3.56 5.32
CA GLU A 102 7.85 -3.27 6.06
C GLU A 102 8.61 -4.55 6.41
N ARG A 103 7.93 -5.62 6.88
CA ARG A 103 8.55 -6.93 7.09
C ARG A 103 9.17 -7.50 5.81
N VAL A 104 8.46 -7.38 4.69
CA VAL A 104 8.98 -7.82 3.39
C VAL A 104 10.16 -6.97 2.93
N TYR A 105 10.11 -5.67 3.15
CA TYR A 105 11.20 -4.76 2.82
C TYR A 105 12.47 -5.05 3.63
N GLU A 106 12.35 -5.26 4.94
CA GLU A 106 13.47 -5.68 5.82
C GLU A 106 14.11 -6.99 5.31
N ALA A 107 13.30 -7.99 4.95
CA ALA A 107 13.79 -9.23 4.34
C ALA A 107 14.51 -8.99 3.00
N MET A 108 14.02 -8.06 2.17
CA MET A 108 14.65 -7.69 0.89
C MET A 108 16.02 -7.06 1.06
N ILE A 109 16.22 -6.25 2.10
CA ILE A 109 17.48 -5.55 2.39
C ILE A 109 18.40 -6.32 3.35
N GLU A 110 18.00 -7.54 3.74
CA GLU A 110 18.69 -8.40 4.70
C GLU A 110 19.02 -7.69 6.03
N ARG A 111 18.17 -6.73 6.40
CA ARG A 111 18.19 -6.04 7.69
C ARG A 111 17.02 -6.58 8.50
N TYR A 112 17.28 -6.84 9.77
CA TYR A 112 16.21 -7.18 10.70
C TYR A 112 16.27 -6.22 11.85
N ASP A 113 15.51 -5.14 11.72
CA ASP A 113 15.23 -4.21 12.79
C ASP A 113 13.88 -4.56 13.43
N PRO A 114 13.87 -5.10 14.67
CA PRO A 114 12.64 -5.48 15.34
C PRO A 114 11.70 -4.30 15.61
N THR A 115 12.21 -3.06 15.55
CA THR A 115 11.42 -1.83 15.77
C THR A 115 10.90 -1.22 14.47
N SER A 116 11.22 -1.77 13.30
CA SER A 116 10.81 -1.23 12.00
C SER A 116 9.28 -1.11 11.87
N VAL A 117 8.58 -2.20 12.18
CA VAL A 117 7.12 -2.27 12.17
C VAL A 117 6.52 -1.29 13.20
N GLU A 118 7.09 -1.21 14.39
CA GLU A 118 6.65 -0.28 15.45
C GLU A 118 6.79 1.19 15.03
N ARG A 119 7.84 1.52 14.27
CA ARG A 119 8.00 2.87 13.68
C ARG A 119 6.92 3.15 12.65
N VAL A 120 6.66 2.21 11.75
CA VAL A 120 5.59 2.34 10.73
C VAL A 120 4.23 2.53 11.41
N GLN A 121 3.94 1.74 12.45
CA GLN A 121 2.75 1.92 13.28
C GLN A 121 2.71 3.32 13.89
N SER A 122 3.78 3.78 14.52
CA SER A 122 3.84 5.11 15.15
C SER A 122 3.60 6.24 14.13
N MET A 123 4.20 6.14 12.94
CA MET A 123 3.98 7.10 11.85
C MET A 123 2.54 7.09 11.36
N PHE A 124 1.92 5.90 11.26
CA PHE A 124 0.52 5.77 10.87
C PHE A 124 -0.43 6.37 11.90
N HIS A 125 -0.20 6.12 13.19
CA HIS A 125 -1.01 6.69 14.27
C HIS A 125 -0.86 8.21 14.39
N ALA A 126 0.26 8.76 13.91
CA ALA A 126 0.50 10.20 13.84
C ALA A 126 -0.13 10.87 12.61
N LEU A 127 -0.78 10.12 11.71
CA LEU A 127 -1.47 10.72 10.57
C LEU A 127 -2.61 11.63 11.05
N PRO A 128 -2.85 12.78 10.39
CA PRO A 128 -3.96 13.67 10.74
C PRO A 128 -5.34 13.01 10.66
N ILE A 129 -5.49 12.05 9.73
CA ILE A 129 -6.60 11.12 9.59
C ILE A 129 -6.07 9.77 9.11
N GLN A 130 -6.69 8.67 9.55
CA GLN A 130 -6.32 7.31 9.12
C GLN A 130 -7.27 6.73 8.08
N GLU A 131 -8.53 7.19 8.10
CA GLU A 131 -9.54 6.87 7.09
C GLU A 131 -10.35 8.10 6.72
N ARG A 132 -10.97 8.08 5.53
CA ARG A 132 -11.73 9.22 4.99
C ARG A 132 -12.90 9.63 5.89
N GLN A 133 -13.47 8.67 6.62
CA GLN A 133 -14.59 8.85 7.52
C GLN A 133 -14.25 9.74 8.72
N GLU A 134 -12.96 9.91 9.04
CA GLU A 134 -12.49 10.80 10.09
C GLU A 134 -12.49 12.27 9.67
N MET A 135 -12.71 12.60 8.39
CA MET A 135 -12.82 13.99 7.96
C MET A 135 -13.99 14.70 8.62
N ASN A 136 -13.72 15.84 9.25
CA ASN A 136 -14.72 16.69 9.91
C ASN A 136 -15.56 17.53 8.95
N VAL A 137 -15.50 17.22 7.64
CA VAL A 137 -16.24 17.88 6.58
C VAL A 137 -16.96 16.85 5.73
N THR A 138 -18.24 17.11 5.49
CA THR A 138 -19.12 16.27 4.67
C THR A 138 -19.51 16.97 3.38
N GLY A 139 -20.06 16.22 2.43
CA GLY A 139 -20.59 16.81 1.20
C GLY A 139 -21.68 17.86 1.45
N ASN A 140 -22.51 17.67 2.49
CA ASN A 140 -23.55 18.63 2.86
C ASN A 140 -22.95 19.98 3.31
N ASP A 141 -21.81 19.95 3.99
CA ASP A 141 -21.12 21.17 4.40
C ASP A 141 -20.65 21.96 3.18
N LEU A 142 -20.08 21.28 2.19
CA LEU A 142 -19.65 21.90 0.94
C LEU A 142 -20.83 22.52 0.17
N LEU A 143 -21.98 21.85 0.13
CA LEU A 143 -23.19 22.37 -0.50
C LEU A 143 -23.67 23.65 0.18
N ASN A 144 -23.68 23.65 1.51
CA ASN A 144 -24.08 24.80 2.32
C ASN A 144 -23.11 25.98 2.14
N TRP A 145 -21.80 25.73 2.03
CA TRP A 145 -20.80 26.78 1.87
C TRP A 145 -20.76 27.38 0.46
N ALA A 146 -20.86 26.53 -0.57
CA ALA A 146 -20.73 26.97 -1.96
C ALA A 146 -22.05 27.52 -2.53
N ASN A 147 -23.19 27.26 -1.88
CA ASN A 147 -24.53 27.57 -2.39
C ASN A 147 -24.75 27.08 -3.85
N LYS A 148 -24.16 25.92 -4.17
CA LYS A 148 -24.21 25.27 -5.49
C LYS A 148 -25.08 24.02 -5.42
N LYS A 149 -25.66 23.63 -6.57
CA LYS A 149 -26.42 22.37 -6.66
C LYS A 149 -25.49 21.16 -6.46
N PRO A 150 -26.00 20.05 -5.90
CA PRO A 150 -25.27 18.78 -5.85
C PRO A 150 -24.76 18.34 -7.21
N GLY A 151 -23.54 17.79 -7.25
CA GLY A 151 -22.92 17.28 -8.46
C GLY A 151 -21.54 16.63 -8.23
N PRO A 152 -20.89 16.14 -9.29
CA PRO A 152 -19.59 15.45 -9.21
C PRO A 152 -18.49 16.25 -8.50
N TRP A 153 -18.55 17.58 -8.59
CA TRP A 153 -17.61 18.50 -7.95
C TRP A 153 -17.50 18.31 -6.43
N VAL A 154 -18.55 17.82 -5.76
CA VAL A 154 -18.54 17.57 -4.30
C VAL A 154 -17.56 16.44 -3.97
N ALA A 155 -17.57 15.36 -4.76
CA ALA A 155 -16.67 14.23 -4.55
C ALA A 155 -15.21 14.62 -4.81
N GLU A 156 -14.97 15.38 -5.88
CA GLU A 156 -13.66 15.94 -6.23
C GLU A 156 -13.15 16.88 -5.13
N MET A 157 -14.02 17.71 -4.57
CA MET A 157 -13.66 18.63 -3.50
C MET A 157 -13.33 17.90 -2.20
N LEU A 158 -14.14 16.90 -1.83
CA LEU A 158 -13.85 16.05 -0.68
C LEU A 158 -12.50 15.33 -0.84
N GLN A 159 -12.16 14.88 -2.05
CA GLN A 159 -10.85 14.29 -2.32
C GLN A 159 -9.72 15.32 -2.16
N LYS A 160 -9.87 16.56 -2.63
CA LYS A 160 -8.86 17.61 -2.42
C LYS A 160 -8.65 17.93 -0.95
N ILE A 161 -9.73 17.96 -0.17
CA ILE A 161 -9.67 18.18 1.28
C ILE A 161 -8.97 17.02 1.95
N GLU A 162 -9.34 15.77 1.60
CA GLU A 162 -8.71 14.54 2.09
C GLU A 162 -7.18 14.58 1.85
N GLU A 163 -6.76 14.86 0.63
CA GLU A 163 -5.35 14.97 0.26
C GLU A 163 -4.62 16.10 1.02
N ALA A 164 -5.27 17.25 1.19
CA ALA A 164 -4.70 18.38 1.93
C ALA A 164 -4.54 18.08 3.42
N ILE A 165 -5.50 17.39 4.03
CA ILE A 165 -5.43 16.98 5.44
C ILE A 165 -4.29 15.98 5.64
N VAL A 166 -4.24 14.94 4.81
CA VAL A 166 -3.21 13.88 4.90
C VAL A 166 -1.79 14.44 4.71
N GLN A 167 -1.64 15.44 3.84
CA GLN A 167 -0.36 16.14 3.64
C GLN A 167 -0.03 17.14 4.76
N GLY A 168 -0.94 17.40 5.70
CA GLY A 168 -0.77 18.39 6.75
C GLY A 168 -0.91 19.84 6.26
N ASN A 169 -1.42 20.07 5.05
CA ASN A 169 -1.66 21.41 4.50
C ASN A 169 -2.83 22.12 5.20
N VAL A 170 -3.76 21.37 5.78
CA VAL A 170 -4.89 21.89 6.53
C VAL A 170 -5.20 20.98 7.72
N VAL A 171 -5.51 21.59 8.86
CA VAL A 171 -5.95 20.86 10.05
C VAL A 171 -7.35 20.30 9.79
N ASN A 172 -7.61 19.08 10.26
CA ASN A 172 -8.93 18.44 10.17
C ASN A 172 -9.97 19.10 11.11
N GLU A 173 -10.26 20.37 10.87
CA GLU A 173 -11.21 21.18 11.60
C GLU A 173 -12.10 21.91 10.59
N LYS A 174 -13.40 21.88 10.82
CA LYS A 174 -14.41 22.34 9.86
C LYS A 174 -14.20 23.79 9.40
N GLU A 175 -13.94 24.71 10.34
CA GLU A 175 -13.68 26.12 10.01
C GLU A 175 -12.34 26.30 9.30
N ARG A 176 -11.28 25.59 9.71
CA ARG A 176 -9.95 25.65 9.06
C ARG A 176 -10.02 25.17 7.61
N ILE A 177 -10.76 24.09 7.37
CA ILE A 177 -10.98 23.56 6.02
C ILE A 177 -11.75 24.58 5.18
N ARG A 178 -12.79 25.21 5.75
CA ARG A 178 -13.55 26.26 5.06
C ARG A 178 -12.69 27.46 4.68
N GLU A 179 -11.88 27.97 5.61
CA GLU A 179 -10.94 29.07 5.37
C GLU A 179 -9.93 28.70 4.28
N TRP A 180 -9.38 27.49 4.34
CA TRP A 180 -8.44 26.97 3.34
C TRP A 180 -9.07 26.92 1.94
N LEU A 181 -10.28 26.40 1.82
CA LEU A 181 -11.01 26.34 0.56
C LEU A 181 -11.25 27.74 -0.04
N GLN A 182 -11.59 28.73 0.79
CA GLN A 182 -11.74 30.12 0.36
C GLN A 182 -10.42 30.72 -0.11
N GLY A 183 -9.33 30.50 0.64
CA GLY A 183 -8.00 30.96 0.26
C GLY A 183 -7.49 30.35 -1.05
N CYS A 184 -7.90 29.13 -1.37
CA CYS A 184 -7.59 28.46 -2.64
C CYS A 184 -8.56 28.81 -3.80
N ASN A 185 -9.54 29.71 -3.60
CA ASN A 185 -10.60 30.02 -4.58
C ASN A 185 -11.39 28.79 -5.04
N LEU A 186 -11.61 27.82 -4.14
CA LEU A 186 -12.32 26.57 -4.43
C LEU A 186 -13.80 26.60 -4.03
N LEU A 187 -14.24 27.61 -3.26
CA LEU A 187 -15.63 27.86 -2.90
C LEU A 187 -16.24 28.95 -3.78
#